data_AF-A0A6L5G0U0-F1
#
_entry.id   AF-A0A6L5G0U0-F1
#
_cell.length_a   1.000
_cell.length_b   1.000
_cell.length_c   1.000
_cell.angle_alpha   90.00
_cell.angle_beta   90.00
_cell.angle_gamma   90.00
#
_symmetry.space_group_name_H-M   'P 1'
#
loop_
_entity.id
_entity.type
_entity.pdbx_description
1 polymer ?
#
loop_
_entity_poly.entity_id
_entity_poly.type
_entity_poly.pdbx_seq_one_letter_code
_entity_poly.pdbx_strand_id
1 'polypeptide(L)'
;MFTDRILVTDIGVHQQDIFGALGIERARDSAPVKLGTSGYIATMGFRLSSVGIPPLAFDYGKTSVTGEGEPGATVRASRFEFFRSLSGRRSPDQIRAYDWAGDPEPYIHYFYPYGVRADALIE
;
A
#
# COMPACT_ATOMS: atom_id res chain seq x y z
N MET A 1 9.62 9.24 16.58
CA MET A 1 10.62 9.55 15.52
C MET A 1 10.31 8.73 14.27
N PHE A 2 10.97 8.98 13.13
CA PHE A 2 10.73 8.23 11.87
C PHE A 2 10.90 6.71 12.06
N THR A 3 11.92 6.30 12.81
CA THR A 3 12.22 4.89 13.10
C THR A 3 11.10 4.18 13.88
N ASP A 4 10.46 4.86 14.83
CA ASP A 4 9.36 4.27 15.62
C ASP A 4 8.16 3.91 14.73
N ARG A 5 7.91 4.68 13.66
CA ARG A 5 6.84 4.39 12.71
C ARG A 5 7.11 3.12 11.90
N ILE A 6 8.38 2.82 11.62
CA ILE A 6 8.77 1.57 10.95
C ILE A 6 8.38 0.39 11.85
N LEU A 7 8.76 0.43 13.13
CA LEU A 7 8.46 -0.64 14.09
C LEU A 7 6.95 -0.85 14.28
N VAL A 8 6.18 0.23 14.44
CA VAL A 8 4.72 0.14 14.57
C VAL A 8 4.07 -0.44 13.32
N THR A 9 4.55 -0.05 12.14
CA THR A 9 4.05 -0.57 10.86
C THR A 9 4.36 -2.06 10.73
N ASP A 10 5.60 -2.46 11.02
CA ASP A 10 6.08 -3.84 10.94
C ASP A 10 5.27 -4.78 11.86
N ILE A 11 5.11 -4.41 13.12
CA ILE A 11 4.26 -5.14 14.07
C ILE A 11 2.81 -5.22 13.54
N GLY A 12 2.30 -4.12 12.99
CA GLY A 12 0.96 -4.09 12.39
C GLY A 12 0.79 -5.05 11.23
N VAL A 13 1.80 -5.18 10.35
CA VAL A 13 1.79 -6.12 9.23
C VAL A 13 1.75 -7.55 9.75
N HIS A 14 2.68 -7.89 10.65
CA HIS A 14 2.77 -9.24 11.20
C HIS A 14 1.57 -9.64 12.05
N GLN A 15 0.96 -8.70 12.77
CA GLN A 15 -0.30 -8.94 13.47
C GLN A 15 -1.42 -9.35 12.50
N GLN A 16 -1.53 -8.68 11.35
CA GLN A 16 -2.52 -9.02 10.32
C GLN A 16 -2.20 -10.33 9.60
N ASP A 17 -0.91 -10.67 9.45
CA ASP A 17 -0.50 -11.98 8.96
C ASP A 17 -0.93 -13.10 9.91
N ILE A 18 -0.75 -12.94 11.24
CA ILE A 18 -1.21 -13.91 12.26
C ILE A 18 -2.74 -14.03 12.26
N PHE A 19 -3.46 -12.91 12.17
CA PHE A 19 -4.92 -12.93 12.10
C PHE A 19 -5.42 -13.67 10.85
N GLY A 20 -4.83 -13.41 9.68
CA GLY A 20 -5.15 -14.16 8.46
C GLY A 20 -4.87 -15.66 8.60
N ALA A 21 -3.72 -16.04 9.16
CA ALA A 21 -3.38 -17.45 9.40
C ALA A 21 -4.38 -18.18 10.33
N LEU A 22 -5.06 -17.43 11.21
CA LEU A 22 -6.09 -17.96 12.12
C LEU A 22 -7.52 -17.79 11.58
N GLY A 23 -7.71 -17.21 10.39
CA GLY A 23 -9.05 -16.91 9.83
C GLY A 23 -9.81 -15.85 10.64
N ILE A 24 -9.11 -14.95 11.33
CA ILE A 24 -9.69 -13.92 12.19
C ILE A 24 -9.70 -12.57 11.47
N GLU A 25 -10.87 -11.96 11.34
CA GLU A 25 -10.98 -10.58 10.86
C GLU A 25 -11.01 -9.58 12.04
N ARG A 26 -9.89 -8.89 12.30
CA ARG A 26 -9.80 -7.96 13.44
C ARG A 26 -8.84 -6.80 13.18
N ALA A 27 -9.15 -5.66 13.79
CA ALA A 27 -8.25 -4.49 13.88
C ALA A 27 -7.80 -3.94 12.52
N ARG A 28 -8.61 -4.13 11.47
CA ARG A 28 -8.37 -3.60 10.10
C ARG A 28 -8.39 -2.07 10.01
N ASP A 29 -8.87 -1.37 11.04
CA ASP A 29 -8.85 0.10 11.15
C ASP A 29 -8.01 0.61 12.34
N SER A 30 -7.10 -0.23 12.85
CA SER A 30 -6.24 0.12 13.99
C SER A 30 -5.18 1.18 13.64
N ALA A 31 -4.59 1.78 14.69
CA ALA A 31 -3.56 2.80 14.53
C ALA A 31 -2.35 2.33 13.69
N PRO A 32 -1.83 1.09 13.83
CA PRO A 32 -0.78 0.57 12.96
C PRO A 32 -1.15 0.57 11.47
N VAL A 33 -2.37 0.16 11.13
CA VAL A 33 -2.86 0.16 9.73
C VAL A 33 -2.90 1.59 9.18
N LYS A 34 -3.43 2.54 9.96
CA LYS A 34 -3.50 3.96 9.56
C LYS A 34 -2.13 4.58 9.36
N LEU A 35 -1.24 4.41 10.34
CA LEU A 35 0.12 4.95 10.30
C LEU A 35 0.96 4.31 9.20
N GLY A 36 0.88 2.99 9.06
CA GLY A 36 1.62 2.23 8.05
C GLY A 36 1.20 2.59 6.64
N THR A 37 -0.10 2.67 6.37
CA THR A 37 -0.60 3.08 5.03
C THR A 37 -0.07 4.45 4.64
N SER A 38 -0.15 5.44 5.52
CA SER A 38 0.40 6.78 5.24
C SER A 38 1.91 6.77 5.05
N GLY A 39 2.65 5.98 5.86
CA GLY A 39 4.10 5.83 5.72
C GLY A 39 4.52 5.19 4.39
N TYR A 40 3.81 4.15 3.97
CA TYR A 40 4.06 3.49 2.69
C TYR A 40 3.76 4.40 1.50
N ILE A 41 2.63 5.14 1.51
CA ILE A 41 2.29 6.11 0.44
C ILE A 41 3.38 7.17 0.31
N ALA A 42 3.85 7.74 1.43
CA ALA A 42 4.94 8.73 1.41
C ALA A 42 6.25 8.13 0.86
N THR A 43 6.59 6.91 1.28
CA THR A 43 7.82 6.23 0.84
C THR A 43 7.76 5.82 -0.63
N MET A 44 6.57 5.46 -1.14
CA MET A 44 6.34 5.28 -2.58
C MET A 44 6.56 6.60 -3.34
N GLY A 45 6.07 7.71 -2.80
CA GLY A 45 6.31 9.05 -3.32
C GLY A 45 7.76 9.39 -3.61
N PHE A 46 8.64 9.16 -2.64
CA PHE A 46 10.08 9.38 -2.84
C PHE A 46 10.68 8.53 -3.96
N ARG A 47 10.17 7.31 -4.15
CA ARG A 47 10.65 6.43 -5.22
C ARG A 47 10.13 6.86 -6.59
N LEU A 48 8.86 7.24 -6.70
CA LEU A 48 8.28 7.76 -7.94
C LEU A 48 8.97 9.05 -8.39
N SER A 49 9.17 10.00 -7.47
CA SER A 49 9.81 11.28 -7.79
C SER A 49 11.26 11.11 -8.24
N SER A 50 11.99 10.15 -7.68
CA SER A 50 13.39 9.88 -8.04
C SER A 50 13.60 9.45 -9.50
N VAL A 51 12.54 9.00 -10.17
CA VAL A 51 12.57 8.55 -11.58
C VAL A 51 11.61 9.33 -12.48
N GLY A 52 11.03 10.42 -11.99
CA GLY A 52 10.14 11.28 -12.77
C GLY A 52 8.79 10.67 -13.14
N ILE A 53 8.32 9.65 -12.41
CA ILE A 53 6.96 9.13 -12.58
C ILE A 53 5.97 10.09 -11.89
N PRO A 54 4.85 10.45 -12.53
CA PRO A 54 3.83 11.30 -11.90
C PRO A 54 3.33 10.74 -10.55
N PRO A 55 2.79 11.59 -9.66
CA PRO A 55 2.19 11.10 -8.42
C PRO A 55 1.05 10.10 -8.66
N LEU A 56 0.87 9.18 -7.73
CA LEU A 56 -0.29 8.30 -7.66
C LEU A 56 -1.25 8.80 -6.58
N ALA A 57 -2.54 8.87 -6.90
CA ALA A 57 -3.58 9.11 -5.90
C ALA A 57 -4.14 7.79 -5.37
N PHE A 58 -4.23 7.67 -4.05
CA PHE A 58 -4.88 6.58 -3.33
C PHE A 58 -6.19 7.08 -2.74
N ASP A 59 -7.30 6.46 -3.10
CA ASP A 59 -8.62 6.78 -2.57
C ASP A 59 -9.20 5.58 -1.80
N TYR A 60 -9.41 5.80 -0.49
CA TYR A 60 -9.95 4.81 0.45
C TYR A 60 -11.06 5.42 1.31
N GLY A 61 -11.91 6.26 0.69
CA GLY A 61 -12.85 7.16 1.38
C GLY A 61 -12.21 8.46 1.87
N LYS A 62 -10.91 8.59 1.63
CA LYS A 62 -10.10 9.81 1.72
C LYS A 62 -9.03 9.69 0.64
N THR A 63 -8.74 10.80 -0.04
CA THR A 63 -7.67 10.87 -1.02
C THR A 63 -6.33 11.17 -0.33
N SER A 64 -5.28 10.44 -0.70
CA SER A 64 -3.89 10.73 -0.38
C SER A 64 -3.05 10.63 -1.65
N VAL A 65 -2.17 11.59 -1.89
CA VAL A 65 -1.33 11.63 -3.10
C VAL A 65 0.12 11.39 -2.69
N THR A 66 0.85 10.63 -3.49
CA THR A 66 2.26 10.28 -3.20
C THR A 66 3.23 11.47 -3.35
N GLY A 67 2.80 12.60 -3.90
CA GLY A 67 3.66 13.76 -4.15
C GLY A 67 2.87 14.98 -4.59
N GLU A 68 3.58 16.02 -5.03
CA GLU A 68 3.01 17.25 -5.59
C GLU A 68 2.76 17.13 -7.10
N GLY A 69 1.81 17.92 -7.61
CA GLY A 69 1.43 17.92 -9.02
C GLY A 69 0.18 17.07 -9.31
N GLU A 70 -0.21 17.05 -10.59
CA GLU A 70 -1.37 16.27 -11.04
C GLU A 70 -1.07 14.77 -11.03
N PRO A 71 -1.91 13.94 -10.36
CA PRO A 71 -1.72 12.49 -10.36
C PRO A 71 -1.86 11.89 -11.76
N GLY A 72 -0.94 10.99 -12.14
CA GLY A 72 -1.03 10.29 -13.43
C GLY A 72 -2.06 9.15 -13.42
N ALA A 73 -2.44 8.66 -12.24
CA ALA A 73 -3.54 7.72 -12.05
C ALA A 73 -4.14 7.87 -10.64
N THR A 74 -5.31 7.28 -10.44
CA THR A 74 -5.93 7.09 -9.13
C THR A 74 -6.26 5.61 -8.94
N VAL A 75 -5.89 5.04 -7.80
CA VAL A 75 -6.29 3.69 -7.38
C VAL A 75 -7.25 3.76 -6.20
N ARG A 76 -8.30 2.95 -6.24
CA ARG A 76 -9.34 2.84 -5.21
C ARG A 76 -9.38 1.45 -4.60
N ALA A 77 -9.32 1.41 -3.28
CA ALA A 77 -9.48 0.21 -2.47
C ALA A 77 -9.75 0.61 -1.00
N SER A 78 -9.99 -0.37 -0.12
CA SER A 78 -10.00 -0.06 1.30
C SER A 78 -8.60 0.31 1.79
N ARG A 79 -8.51 1.08 2.89
CA ARG A 79 -7.22 1.37 3.54
C ARG A 79 -6.49 0.09 3.94
N PHE A 80 -7.24 -0.91 4.39
CA PHE A 80 -6.68 -2.22 4.74
C PHE A 80 -6.07 -2.90 3.52
N GLU A 81 -6.71 -2.85 2.36
CA GLU A 81 -6.16 -3.39 1.11
C GLU A 81 -4.91 -2.63 0.66
N PHE A 82 -4.86 -1.31 0.81
CA PHE A 82 -3.62 -0.56 0.58
C PHE A 82 -2.51 -0.93 1.56
N PHE A 83 -2.84 -1.14 2.82
CA PHE A 83 -1.87 -1.62 3.82
C PHE A 83 -1.30 -2.99 3.44
N ARG A 84 -2.14 -3.95 3.01
CA ARG A 84 -1.67 -5.28 2.57
C ARG A 84 -0.89 -5.22 1.27
N SER A 85 -1.34 -4.47 0.27
CA SER A 85 -0.64 -4.37 -1.02
C SER A 85 0.71 -3.68 -0.89
N LEU A 86 0.79 -2.52 -0.21
CA LEU A 86 2.03 -1.76 -0.04
C LEU A 86 3.07 -2.43 0.87
N SER A 87 2.65 -3.43 1.66
CA SER A 87 3.53 -4.31 2.44
C SER A 87 3.87 -5.62 1.70
N GLY A 88 3.49 -5.77 0.44
CA GLY A 88 3.83 -6.92 -0.40
C GLY A 88 2.97 -8.17 -0.17
N ARG A 89 1.80 -8.04 0.46
CA ARG A 89 0.84 -9.15 0.68
C ARG A 89 -0.19 -9.30 -0.45
N ARG A 90 -0.03 -8.56 -1.54
CA ARG A 90 -0.84 -8.69 -2.76
C ARG A 90 0.07 -8.95 -3.97
N SER A 91 -0.30 -9.89 -4.82
CA SER A 91 0.39 -10.15 -6.08
C SER A 91 0.13 -9.01 -7.09
N PRO A 92 0.96 -8.89 -8.15
CA PRO A 92 0.76 -7.86 -9.17
C PRO A 92 -0.64 -7.89 -9.77
N ASP A 93 -1.17 -9.09 -10.02
CA ASP A 93 -2.50 -9.27 -10.60
C ASP A 93 -3.61 -8.83 -9.64
N GLN A 94 -3.45 -9.06 -8.33
CA GLN A 94 -4.40 -8.54 -7.33
C GLN A 94 -4.39 -7.01 -7.30
N ILE A 95 -3.23 -6.37 -7.46
CA ILE A 95 -3.12 -4.90 -7.48
C ILE A 95 -3.69 -4.32 -8.78
N ARG A 96 -3.46 -4.97 -9.92
CA ARG A 96 -4.06 -4.59 -11.22
C ARG A 96 -5.58 -4.67 -11.18
N ALA A 97 -6.13 -5.63 -10.43
CA ALA A 97 -7.57 -5.83 -10.28
C ALA A 97 -8.26 -4.81 -9.35
N TYR A 98 -7.52 -3.89 -8.71
CA TYR A 98 -8.13 -2.77 -8.01
C TYR A 98 -8.88 -1.83 -8.96
N ASP A 99 -9.66 -0.91 -8.40
CA ASP A 99 -10.37 0.08 -9.18
C ASP A 99 -9.43 1.23 -9.57
N TRP A 100 -8.96 1.19 -10.81
CA TRP A 100 -8.03 2.18 -11.37
C TRP A 100 -8.74 3.17 -12.29
N ALA A 101 -8.46 4.46 -12.09
CA ALA A 101 -8.67 5.51 -13.08
C ALA A 101 -7.31 5.94 -13.64
N GLY A 102 -6.99 5.51 -14.86
CA GLY A 102 -5.68 5.67 -15.49
C GLY A 102 -4.95 4.32 -15.66
N ASP A 103 -3.74 4.37 -16.22
CA ASP A 103 -2.91 3.17 -16.44
C ASP A 103 -2.19 2.76 -15.13
N PRO A 104 -2.41 1.53 -14.63
CA PRO A 104 -1.72 1.04 -13.44
C PRO A 104 -0.25 0.68 -13.66
N GLU A 105 0.17 0.32 -14.87
CA GLU A 105 1.45 -0.37 -15.12
C GLU A 105 2.70 0.42 -14.68
N PRO A 106 2.77 1.75 -14.84
CA PRO A 106 3.92 2.53 -14.33
C PRO A 106 4.11 2.41 -12.81
N TYR A 107 3.06 2.06 -12.06
CA TYR A 107 3.04 2.09 -10.60
C TYR A 107 3.18 0.72 -9.95
N ILE A 108 2.84 -0.38 -10.64
CA ILE A 108 2.77 -1.73 -10.05
C ILE A 108 4.06 -2.10 -9.31
N HIS A 109 5.22 -1.86 -9.92
CA HIS A 109 6.52 -2.19 -9.31
C HIS A 109 6.76 -1.47 -7.97
N TYR A 110 6.16 -0.29 -7.76
CA TYR A 110 6.38 0.52 -6.58
C TYR A 110 5.56 0.08 -5.36
N PHE A 111 4.60 -0.83 -5.52
CA PHE A 111 3.93 -1.47 -4.38
C PHE A 111 4.85 -2.44 -3.60
N TYR A 112 6.04 -2.74 -4.14
CA TYR A 112 6.94 -3.76 -3.62
C TYR A 112 8.26 -3.18 -3.09
N PRO A 113 8.26 -2.50 -1.93
CA PRO A 113 9.48 -1.91 -1.36
C PRO A 113 10.57 -2.95 -1.01
N TYR A 114 10.22 -4.23 -0.92
CA TYR A 114 11.11 -5.33 -0.56
C TYR A 114 11.32 -6.36 -1.68
N GLY A 115 10.92 -6.04 -2.91
CA GLY A 115 10.94 -6.97 -4.04
C GLY A 115 9.56 -7.57 -4.35
N VAL A 116 9.34 -7.93 -5.61
CA VAL A 116 8.05 -8.38 -6.12
C VAL A 116 7.70 -9.76 -5.58
N ARG A 117 6.46 -9.90 -5.12
CA ARG A 117 5.88 -11.20 -4.77
C ARG A 117 5.05 -11.72 -5.94
N ALA A 118 5.51 -12.77 -6.61
CA ALA A 118 4.81 -13.33 -7.76
C ALA A 118 3.49 -14.02 -7.37
N ASP A 119 3.49 -14.76 -6.27
CA ASP A 119 2.34 -15.56 -5.85
C ASP A 119 1.39 -14.80 -4.93
N ALA A 120 0.08 -14.96 -5.17
CA ALA A 120 -0.96 -14.44 -4.28
C ALA A 120 -0.83 -15.08 -2.89
N LEU A 121 -0.92 -14.25 -1.85
CA LEU A 121 -1.15 -14.75 -0.50
C LEU A 121 -2.66 -14.97 -0.33
N ILE A 122 -3.04 -16.17 0.11
CA ILE A 122 -4.43 -16.49 0.46
C ILE A 122 -4.60 -16.14 1.94
N GLU A 123 -5.58 -15.27 2.25
CA GLU A 123 -5.92 -14.78 3.59
C GLU A 123 -7.36 -15.11 3.94
#